data_AF-A0A9D2RBT1-F1
#
_entry.id   AF-A0A9D2RBT1-F1
#
_cell.length_a   1.000
_cell.length_b   1.000
_cell.length_c   1.000
_cell.angle_alpha   90.00
_cell.angle_beta   90.00
_cell.angle_gamma   90.00
#
_symmetry.space_group_name_H-M   'P 1'
#
loop_
_entity.id
_entity.type
_entity.pdbx_description
1 polymer ?
#
loop_
_entity_poly.entity_id
_entity_poly.type
_entity_poly.pdbx_seq_one_letter_code
_entity_poly.pdbx_strand_id
1 'polypeptide(L)'
;MKIVAFWSCGVLVIPFAITGILFGIFKEKATKFVAGFNTLSEEEQDLYDKAYISRDIRNQCFTWSAIMLIGAVLSYFVTPYMAILAYIVWLVLFFKDVHWDNHKAFEKYLLK
;
A
#
# COMPACT_ATOMS: atom_id res chain seq x y z
N MET A 1 -1.02 21.71 -17.44
CA MET A 1 -1.88 20.89 -16.55
C MET A 1 -1.64 19.39 -16.69
N LYS A 2 -1.63 18.81 -17.91
CA LYS A 2 -1.37 17.36 -18.13
C LYS A 2 -0.05 16.85 -17.53
N ILE A 3 1.05 17.59 -17.72
CA ILE A 3 2.37 17.22 -17.16
C ILE A 3 2.34 17.20 -15.62
N VAL A 4 1.67 18.18 -15.01
CA VAL A 4 1.52 18.24 -13.54
C VAL A 4 0.70 17.04 -13.03
N ALA A 5 -0.41 16.73 -13.69
CA ALA A 5 -1.27 15.58 -13.34
C ALA A 5 -0.55 14.23 -13.54
N PHE A 6 0.25 14.11 -14.61
CA PHE A 6 1.09 12.93 -14.84
C PHE A 6 2.08 12.74 -13.69
N TRP A 7 2.84 13.78 -13.33
CA TRP A 7 3.85 13.68 -12.29
C TRP A 7 3.26 13.51 -10.89
N SER A 8 2.08 14.08 -10.61
CA SER A 8 1.43 13.89 -9.30
C SER A 8 1.15 12.41 -9.04
N CYS A 9 0.64 11.67 -10.03
CA CYS A 9 0.45 10.23 -9.90
C CYS A 9 1.77 9.45 -10.05
N GLY A 10 2.60 9.83 -11.04
CA GLY A 10 3.82 9.11 -11.40
C GLY A 10 4.85 9.02 -10.27
N VAL A 11 5.00 10.08 -9.46
CA VAL A 11 5.93 10.09 -8.32
C VAL A 11 5.57 9.03 -7.26
N LEU A 12 4.29 8.65 -7.15
CA LEU A 12 3.82 7.66 -6.18
C LEU A 12 3.97 6.21 -6.68
N VAL A 13 4.08 5.99 -7.98
CA VAL A 13 4.26 4.65 -8.56
C VAL A 13 5.53 3.99 -8.04
N ILE A 14 6.63 4.76 -8.02
CA ILE A 14 7.97 4.29 -7.63
C ILE A 14 8.02 3.82 -6.16
N PRO A 15 7.66 4.62 -5.15
CA PRO A 15 7.72 4.18 -3.76
C PRO A 15 6.79 2.99 -3.50
N PHE A 16 5.58 2.96 -4.07
CA PHE A 16 4.70 1.80 -3.90
C PHE A 16 5.25 0.53 -4.55
N ALA A 17 5.83 0.63 -5.75
CA ALA A 17 6.46 -0.50 -6.42
C ALA A 17 7.67 -1.01 -5.62
N ILE A 18 8.54 -0.10 -5.13
CA ILE A 18 9.71 -0.46 -4.32
C ILE A 18 9.27 -1.16 -3.03
N THR A 19 8.29 -0.62 -2.31
CA THR A 19 7.77 -1.25 -1.09
C THR A 19 7.16 -2.62 -1.39
N GLY A 20 6.36 -2.74 -2.46
CA GLY A 20 5.82 -4.04 -2.88
C GLY A 20 6.92 -5.07 -3.18
N ILE A 21 7.97 -4.67 -3.91
CA ILE A 21 9.12 -5.53 -4.20
C ILE A 21 9.87 -5.91 -2.91
N LEU A 22 10.11 -4.95 -2.01
CA LEU A 22 10.76 -5.19 -0.72
C LEU A 22 10.00 -6.27 0.07
N PHE A 23 8.69 -6.12 0.22
CA PHE A 23 7.86 -7.13 0.91
C PHE A 23 7.82 -8.48 0.16
N GLY A 24 7.88 -8.47 -1.18
CA GLY A 24 7.99 -9.69 -1.97
C GLY A 24 9.30 -10.46 -1.77
N ILE A 25 10.43 -9.74 -1.66
CA ILE A 25 11.77 -10.33 -1.49
C ILE A 25 11.98 -10.78 -0.04
N PHE A 26 11.71 -9.89 0.92
CA PHE A 26 12.01 -10.13 2.34
C PHE A 26 10.91 -10.90 3.08
N LYS A 27 9.70 -11.00 2.51
CA LYS A 27 8.57 -11.78 3.05
C LYS A 27 8.29 -11.44 4.52
N GLU A 28 8.22 -12.43 5.40
CA GLU A 28 7.98 -12.27 6.83
C GLU A 28 8.99 -11.33 7.51
N LYS A 29 10.24 -11.28 7.05
CA LYS A 29 11.24 -10.39 7.64
C LYS A 29 10.91 -8.91 7.42
N ALA A 30 10.13 -8.60 6.38
CA ALA A 30 9.70 -7.24 6.09
C ALA A 30 8.64 -6.71 7.07
N THR A 31 7.94 -7.59 7.82
CA THR A 31 6.87 -7.14 8.72
C THR A 31 7.38 -6.25 9.85
N LYS A 32 8.66 -6.35 10.19
CA LYS A 32 9.34 -5.45 11.15
C LYS A 32 9.35 -3.97 10.71
N PHE A 33 9.17 -3.70 9.42
CA PHE A 33 9.08 -2.34 8.87
C PHE A 33 7.63 -1.82 8.80
N VAL A 34 6.65 -2.65 9.17
CA VAL A 34 5.24 -2.27 9.15
C VAL A 34 4.96 -1.40 10.37
N ALA A 35 4.61 -0.14 10.11
CA ALA A 35 4.19 0.78 11.15
C ALA A 35 2.99 0.20 11.92
N GLY A 36 3.03 0.30 13.24
CA GLY A 36 2.02 -0.26 14.13
C GLY A 36 2.28 -1.73 14.51
N PHE A 37 2.75 -2.56 13.57
CA PHE A 37 3.19 -3.91 13.92
C PHE A 37 4.52 -3.86 14.69
N ASN A 38 5.43 -3.00 14.26
CA ASN A 38 6.73 -2.79 14.90
C ASN A 38 6.65 -2.19 16.32
N THR A 39 5.47 -1.69 16.74
CA THR A 39 5.23 -1.20 18.10
C THR A 39 4.77 -2.29 19.07
N LEU A 40 4.34 -3.45 18.57
CA LEU A 40 3.97 -4.61 19.39
C LEU A 40 5.24 -5.29 19.95
N SER A 41 5.14 -5.90 21.13
CA SER A 41 6.22 -6.71 21.69
C SER A 41 6.51 -7.95 20.82
N GLU A 42 7.70 -8.55 20.93
CA GLU A 42 8.03 -9.74 20.12
C GLU A 42 7.09 -10.92 20.42
N GLU A 43 6.68 -11.10 21.69
CA GLU A 43 5.71 -12.12 22.11
C GLU A 43 4.34 -11.91 21.46
N GLU A 44 3.87 -10.66 21.38
CA GLU A 44 2.61 -10.34 20.69
C GLU A 44 2.72 -10.55 19.18
N GLN A 45 3.85 -10.16 18.57
CA GLN A 45 4.08 -10.33 17.13
C GLN A 45 4.04 -11.79 16.70
N ASP A 46 4.41 -12.72 17.58
CA ASP A 46 4.40 -14.17 17.32
C ASP A 46 2.99 -14.77 17.27
N LEU A 47 1.97 -14.03 17.72
CA LEU A 47 0.56 -14.43 17.61
C LEU A 47 -0.02 -14.23 16.19
N TYR A 48 0.70 -13.54 15.31
CA TYR A 48 0.22 -13.16 13.98
C TYR A 48 0.93 -13.91 12.84
N ASP A 49 0.18 -14.19 11.77
CA ASP A 49 0.72 -14.71 10.51
C ASP A 49 1.49 -13.61 9.77
N LYS A 50 2.78 -13.51 10.07
CA LYS A 50 3.72 -12.58 9.42
C LYS A 50 3.79 -12.78 7.90
N ALA A 51 3.56 -13.99 7.40
CA ALA A 51 3.59 -14.28 5.97
C ALA A 51 2.34 -13.70 5.30
N TYR A 52 1.18 -13.79 5.95
CA TYR A 52 -0.04 -13.15 5.48
C TYR A 52 0.07 -11.62 5.53
N ILE A 53 0.52 -11.03 6.64
CA ILE A 53 0.75 -9.57 6.73
C ILE A 53 1.64 -9.09 5.57
N SER A 54 2.76 -9.77 5.36
CA SER A 54 3.71 -9.37 4.32
C SER A 54 3.12 -9.46 2.90
N ARG A 55 2.38 -10.54 2.60
CA ARG A 55 1.69 -10.71 1.32
C ARG A 55 0.59 -9.68 1.11
N ASP A 56 -0.17 -9.36 2.14
CA ASP A 56 -1.27 -8.39 2.06
C ASP A 56 -0.72 -6.98 1.76
N ILE A 57 0.30 -6.54 2.51
CA ILE A 57 0.95 -5.24 2.30
C ILE A 57 1.59 -5.15 0.92
N ARG A 58 2.26 -6.22 0.46
CA ARG A 58 2.79 -6.30 -0.91
C ARG A 58 1.68 -6.09 -1.95
N ASN A 59 0.58 -6.80 -1.81
CA ASN A 59 -0.53 -6.76 -2.77
C ASN A 59 -1.22 -5.39 -2.76
N GLN A 60 -1.40 -4.78 -1.58
CA GLN A 60 -1.91 -3.41 -1.45
C GLN A 60 -0.98 -2.41 -2.17
N CYS A 61 0.33 -2.50 -1.92
CA CYS A 61 1.33 -1.64 -2.58
C CYS A 61 1.30 -1.77 -4.11
N PHE A 62 1.22 -2.98 -4.66
CA PHE A 62 1.09 -3.16 -6.11
C PHE A 62 -0.24 -2.66 -6.66
N THR A 63 -1.34 -2.81 -5.91
CA THR A 63 -2.64 -2.27 -6.28
C THR A 63 -2.59 -0.74 -6.35
N TRP A 64 -2.02 -0.09 -5.35
CA TRP A 64 -1.86 1.37 -5.33
C TRP A 64 -0.91 1.86 -6.43
N SER A 65 0.20 1.15 -6.67
CA SER A 65 1.12 1.44 -7.77
C SER A 65 0.42 1.36 -9.14
N ALA A 66 -0.40 0.32 -9.36
CA ALA A 66 -1.17 0.16 -10.59
C ALA A 66 -2.21 1.28 -10.78
N ILE A 67 -2.95 1.65 -9.73
CA ILE A 67 -3.91 2.77 -9.78
C ILE A 67 -3.20 4.08 -10.15
N MET A 68 -2.06 4.35 -9.52
CA MET A 68 -1.27 5.56 -9.81
C MET A 68 -0.69 5.54 -11.24
N LEU A 69 -0.24 4.38 -11.72
CA LEU A 69 0.26 4.25 -13.09
C LEU A 69 -0.85 4.49 -14.12
N ILE A 70 -2.02 3.89 -13.92
CA ILE A 70 -3.20 4.11 -14.76
C ILE A 70 -3.61 5.59 -14.72
N GLY A 71 -3.66 6.20 -13.54
CA GLY A 71 -3.94 7.63 -13.38
C GLY A 71 -2.95 8.53 -14.10
N ALA A 72 -1.65 8.22 -14.03
CA ALA A 72 -0.60 8.95 -14.74
C ALA A 72 -0.80 8.84 -16.27
N VAL A 73 -0.94 7.61 -16.80
CA VAL A 73 -1.13 7.37 -18.24
C VAL A 73 -2.39 8.06 -18.75
N LEU A 74 -3.54 7.84 -18.10
CA LEU A 74 -4.82 8.43 -18.53
C LEU A 74 -4.82 9.97 -18.41
N SER A 75 -4.18 10.53 -17.39
CA SER A 75 -4.13 11.99 -17.21
C SER A 75 -3.30 12.69 -18.29
N TYR A 76 -2.29 12.01 -18.82
CA TYR A 76 -1.47 12.51 -19.92
C TYR A 76 -2.20 12.39 -21.27
N PHE A 77 -2.73 11.20 -21.59
CA PHE A 77 -3.32 10.93 -22.92
C PHE A 77 -4.76 11.41 -23.08
N VAL A 78 -5.60 11.31 -22.03
CA VAL A 78 -7.04 11.61 -22.11
C VAL A 78 -7.32 13.02 -21.59
N THR A 79 -7.28 13.20 -20.27
CA THR A 79 -7.61 14.48 -19.61
C THR A 79 -6.99 14.55 -18.21
N PRO A 80 -6.47 15.71 -17.76
CA PRO A 80 -5.82 15.82 -16.45
C PRO A 80 -6.75 15.45 -15.28
N TYR A 81 -8.08 15.53 -15.45
CA TYR A 81 -9.06 15.13 -14.43
C TYR A 81 -9.02 13.62 -14.08
N MET A 82 -8.42 12.78 -14.93
CA MET A 82 -8.23 11.35 -14.63
C MET A 82 -7.31 11.12 -13.41
N ALA A 83 -6.38 12.04 -13.14
CA ALA A 83 -5.56 11.98 -11.93
C ALA A 83 -6.43 12.13 -10.67
N ILE A 84 -7.44 13.03 -10.69
CA ILE A 84 -8.35 13.23 -9.56
C ILE A 84 -9.13 11.95 -9.28
N LEU A 85 -9.66 11.30 -10.33
CA LEU A 85 -10.36 10.02 -10.18
C LEU A 85 -9.44 8.93 -9.59
N ALA A 86 -8.19 8.84 -10.06
CA ALA A 86 -7.21 7.91 -9.50
C ALA A 86 -6.95 8.16 -8.01
N TYR A 87 -6.82 9.43 -7.59
CA TYR A 87 -6.66 9.77 -6.18
C TYR A 87 -7.89 9.43 -5.35
N ILE A 88 -9.11 9.65 -5.85
CA ILE A 88 -10.33 9.27 -5.14
C ILE A 88 -10.37 7.76 -4.92
N VAL A 89 -10.12 6.96 -5.95
CA VAL A 89 -10.10 5.50 -5.85
C VAL A 89 -9.02 5.03 -4.87
N TRP A 90 -7.81 5.59 -4.98
CA TRP A 90 -6.72 5.25 -4.08
C TRP A 90 -7.01 5.61 -2.63
N LEU A 91 -7.55 6.81 -2.35
CA LEU A 91 -7.89 7.25 -1.00
C LEU A 91 -8.96 6.36 -0.37
N VAL A 92 -10.01 5.99 -1.12
CA VAL A 92 -11.06 5.08 -0.64
C VAL A 92 -10.45 3.73 -0.23
N LEU A 93 -9.55 3.17 -1.06
CA LEU A 93 -8.87 1.92 -0.72
C LEU A 93 -7.91 2.09 0.45
N PHE A 94 -7.16 3.18 0.50
CA PHE A 94 -6.22 3.47 1.59
C PHE A 94 -6.92 3.49 2.94
N PHE A 95 -8.03 4.24 3.08
CA PHE A 95 -8.78 4.29 4.33
C PHE A 95 -9.53 3.00 4.67
N LYS A 96 -9.85 2.18 3.66
CA LYS A 96 -10.45 0.86 3.87
C LYS A 96 -9.44 -0.15 4.41
N ASP A 97 -8.20 -0.11 3.93
CA ASP A 97 -7.18 -1.10 4.27
C ASP A 97 -6.31 -0.67 5.47
N VAL A 98 -6.08 0.63 5.66
CA VAL A 98 -5.25 1.18 6.74
C VAL A 98 -6.13 1.62 7.93
N HIS A 99 -6.02 0.87 9.03
CA HIS A 99 -6.70 1.18 10.29
C HIS A 99 -5.70 1.82 11.26
N TRP A 100 -6.14 2.84 12.00
CA TRP A 100 -5.28 3.57 12.95
C TRP A 100 -5.09 2.83 14.29
N ASP A 101 -6.01 1.93 14.63
CA ASP A 101 -5.93 1.08 15.81
C ASP A 101 -5.17 -0.19 15.45
N ASN A 102 -3.97 -0.37 16.02
CA ASN A 102 -3.08 -1.50 15.72
C ASN A 102 -3.77 -2.85 15.95
N HIS A 103 -4.49 -3.02 17.06
CA HIS A 103 -5.10 -4.31 17.37
C HIS A 103 -6.18 -4.64 16.35
N LYS A 104 -7.04 -3.67 16.00
CA LYS A 104 -8.04 -3.86 14.93
C LYS A 104 -7.40 -4.03 13.55
N ALA A 105 -6.29 -3.36 13.29
CA ALA A 105 -5.57 -3.46 12.02
C ALA A 105 -5.00 -4.87 11.81
N PHE A 106 -4.49 -5.50 12.88
CA PHE A 106 -3.81 -6.78 12.79
C PHE A 106 -4.64 -8.00 13.17
N GLU A 107 -5.82 -7.84 13.79
CA GLU A 107 -6.70 -8.94 14.22
C GLU A 107 -6.98 -9.95 13.10
N LYS A 108 -7.16 -9.47 11.86
CA LYS A 108 -7.42 -10.35 10.69
C LYS A 108 -6.25 -11.29 10.34
N TYR A 109 -5.08 -11.09 10.92
CA TYR A 109 -3.88 -11.91 10.70
C TYR A 109 -3.54 -12.81 11.90
N LEU A 110 -4.37 -12.89 12.94
CA LEU A 110 -4.11 -13.79 14.07
C LEU A 110 -4.02 -15.25 13.59
N LEU A 111 -3.02 -15.96 14.12
CA LEU A 111 -2.89 -17.41 13.97
C LEU A 111 -4.05 -18.05 14.75
N LYS A 112 -5.03 -18.60 14.03
CA LYS A 112 -6.14 -19.37 14.62
C LYS A 112 -5.72 -20.79 14.99
#